data_AF-A0AAW9RXW4-F1
#
_entry.id   AF-A0AAW9RXW4-F1
#
_cell.length_a   1.000
_cell.length_b   1.000
_cell.length_c   1.000
_cell.angle_alpha   90.00
_cell.angle_beta   90.00
_cell.angle_gamma   90.00
#
_symmetry.space_group_name_H-M   'P 1'
#
loop_
_entity.id
_entity.type
_entity.pdbx_description
1 polymer ?
#
loop_
_entity_poly.entity_id
_entity_poly.type
_entity_poly.pdbx_seq_one_letter_code
_entity_poly.pdbx_strand_id
1 'polypeptide(L)'
;MYFNGTLSIDPSQLTKIQRVPPKGAFRRLLNFITIGGLSEKKELETFTAISILQQFHSVFRSMGINNVVRIAQDDLDFYLDEEGKEDDLKEALDKYEIEMDATVAQFFNHLYLVLEHREGSFNYLIDISINRSHEVGEYPISITVNGLLSEFECNNGSANEVLKSKMKSIFSSQKSYDTFASEKSKEFQLFMNKLEQNIKKFIKIDDIINKYDTKIVAPTQPVNSPKEIYHSRTAEPVYHGYSGMDASFLYSFMWYDMCHNHNIYINNVDVVNENGSDMLYVGEEGYNLGEYDTTSFQTMAEDVVEPAEVEVPVDSLSSDSDSSWFSGWGDSDSSSDSNSGSSCSSCSSCSSCSSCGGD
;
A
#
# COMPACT_ATOMS: atom_id res chain seq x y z
N MET A 1 -13.02 14.14 -5.40
CA MET A 1 -12.31 14.30 -4.13
C MET A 1 -12.03 12.94 -3.56
N TYR A 2 -10.79 12.69 -3.19
CA TYR A 2 -10.39 11.50 -2.46
C TYR A 2 -9.34 11.89 -1.41
N PHE A 3 -9.06 10.97 -0.50
CA PHE A 3 -8.08 11.20 0.56
C PHE A 3 -6.83 10.41 0.24
N ASN A 4 -5.68 11.02 0.49
CA ASN A 4 -4.38 10.40 0.34
C ASN A 4 -3.65 10.48 1.67
N GLY A 5 -2.95 9.42 2.03
CA GLY A 5 -2.10 9.37 3.21
C GLY A 5 -0.79 8.67 2.88
N THR A 6 0.32 9.17 3.41
CA THR A 6 1.63 8.55 3.22
C THR A 6 2.32 8.35 4.56
N LEU A 7 2.75 7.12 4.84
CA LEU A 7 3.63 6.79 5.95
C LEU A 7 5.01 6.43 5.39
N SER A 8 6.04 7.19 5.77
CA SER A 8 7.44 6.85 5.49
C SER A 8 8.05 6.30 6.77
N ILE A 9 8.61 5.08 6.72
CA ILE A 9 9.02 4.32 7.92
C ILE A 9 10.49 3.95 7.85
N ASP A 10 11.22 4.29 8.91
CA ASP A 10 12.60 3.92 9.15
C ASP A 10 12.66 2.84 10.25
N PRO A 11 12.84 1.56 9.90
CA PRO A 11 12.84 0.48 10.86
C PRO A 11 14.15 0.47 11.67
N SER A 12 14.08 0.14 12.96
CA SER A 12 15.24 0.08 13.88
C SER A 12 16.23 -1.08 13.59
N GLN A 13 16.29 -1.59 12.37
CA GLN A 13 17.11 -2.75 12.01
C GLN A 13 18.58 -2.36 11.79
N LEU A 14 19.46 -3.35 11.79
CA LEU A 14 20.89 -3.12 11.59
C LEU A 14 21.16 -2.79 10.12
N THR A 15 21.21 -1.52 9.75
CA THR A 15 21.63 -1.13 8.40
C THR A 15 23.13 -1.38 8.21
N LYS A 16 23.51 -1.80 7.00
CA LYS A 16 24.92 -1.84 6.57
C LYS A 16 25.13 -0.75 5.55
N ILE A 17 25.93 0.27 5.89
CA ILE A 17 26.36 1.28 4.92
C ILE A 17 27.34 0.61 3.94
N GLN A 18 26.93 0.49 2.69
CA GLN A 18 27.77 -0.03 1.60
C GLN A 18 28.13 1.09 0.62
N ARG A 19 29.38 1.07 0.14
CA ARG A 19 29.81 1.96 -0.94
C ARG A 19 29.48 1.30 -2.26
N VAL A 20 28.56 1.89 -3.01
CA VAL A 20 28.22 1.39 -4.34
C VAL A 20 29.21 1.97 -5.35
N PRO A 21 29.87 1.14 -6.18
CA PRO A 21 30.76 1.64 -7.20
C PRO A 21 29.95 2.47 -8.22
N PRO A 22 30.44 3.65 -8.64
CA PRO A 22 29.64 4.55 -9.45
C PRO A 22 29.32 3.95 -10.84
N LYS A 23 28.13 4.27 -11.35
CA LYS A 23 27.70 3.91 -12.71
C LYS A 23 28.48 4.77 -13.74
N GLY A 24 28.97 4.13 -14.81
CA GLY A 24 29.72 4.77 -15.91
C GLY A 24 31.24 4.61 -15.84
N ALA A 25 31.87 4.28 -16.98
CA ALA A 25 33.30 3.94 -17.07
C ALA A 25 34.23 5.07 -16.58
N PHE A 26 33.88 6.32 -16.86
CA PHE A 26 34.65 7.49 -16.43
C PHE A 26 34.57 7.73 -14.92
N ARG A 27 33.39 7.57 -14.30
CA ARG A 27 33.22 7.67 -12.85
C ARG A 27 33.90 6.51 -12.12
N ARG A 28 33.90 5.29 -12.70
CA ARG A 28 34.68 4.15 -12.16
C ARG A 28 36.18 4.43 -12.16
N LEU A 29 36.70 5.00 -13.24
CA LEU A 29 38.12 5.39 -13.35
C LEU A 29 38.46 6.49 -12.34
N LEU A 30 37.63 7.53 -12.24
CA LEU A 30 37.79 8.59 -11.23
C LEU A 30 37.71 8.05 -9.80
N ASN A 31 36.80 7.11 -9.52
CA ASN A 31 36.67 6.51 -8.19
C ASN A 31 37.89 5.66 -7.81
N PHE A 32 38.53 5.02 -8.79
CA PHE A 32 39.80 4.31 -8.58
C PHE A 32 40.94 5.30 -8.26
N ILE A 33 40.95 6.46 -8.93
CA ILE A 33 41.93 7.53 -8.71
C ILE A 33 41.69 8.25 -7.37
N THR A 34 40.44 8.42 -6.94
CA THR A 34 40.08 9.09 -5.69
C THR A 34 39.97 8.15 -4.47
N ILE A 35 40.44 6.90 -4.58
CA ILE A 35 40.42 5.90 -3.49
C ILE A 35 39.01 5.73 -2.90
N GLY A 36 38.00 5.62 -3.77
CA GLY A 36 36.63 5.43 -3.29
C GLY A 36 35.96 6.70 -2.76
N GLY A 37 36.51 7.89 -3.01
CA GLY A 37 35.93 9.16 -2.53
C GLY A 37 34.67 9.60 -3.28
N LEU A 38 34.39 9.00 -4.44
CA LEU A 38 33.24 9.30 -5.30
C LEU A 38 32.20 8.17 -5.33
N SER A 39 32.36 7.12 -4.52
CA SER A 39 31.33 6.09 -4.39
C SER A 39 30.18 6.62 -3.53
N GLU A 40 28.98 6.61 -4.09
CA GLU A 40 27.76 6.88 -3.34
C GLU A 40 27.61 5.85 -2.22
N LYS A 41 27.25 6.34 -1.02
CA LYS A 41 26.95 5.49 0.12
C LYS A 41 25.46 5.15 0.04
N LYS A 42 25.14 3.86 0.06
CA LYS A 42 23.77 3.38 0.24
C LYS A 42 23.65 2.66 1.56
N GLU A 43 22.49 2.79 2.18
CA GLU A 43 22.10 1.92 3.28
C GLU A 43 21.48 0.65 2.70
N LEU A 44 21.83 -0.47 3.31
CA LEU A 44 21.29 -1.77 2.97
C LEU A 44 20.64 -2.36 4.22
N GLU A 45 19.35 -2.62 4.11
CA GLU A 45 18.56 -3.25 5.13
C GLU A 45 18.90 -4.74 5.30
N THR A 46 18.87 -5.20 6.55
CA THR A 46 19.18 -6.60 6.89
C THR A 46 17.97 -7.53 6.92
N PHE A 47 16.75 -7.00 6.85
CA PHE A 47 15.56 -7.85 6.84
C PHE A 47 15.39 -8.58 5.50
N THR A 48 14.78 -9.78 5.56
CA THR A 48 14.38 -10.56 4.38
C THR A 48 12.94 -10.23 4.00
N ALA A 49 12.55 -10.48 2.75
CA ALA A 49 11.20 -10.23 2.26
C ALA A 49 10.16 -10.94 3.13
N ILE A 50 10.41 -12.21 3.45
CA ILE A 50 9.54 -13.02 4.32
C ILE A 50 9.39 -12.38 5.71
N SER A 51 10.51 -11.96 6.34
CA SER A 51 10.47 -11.41 7.71
C SER A 51 9.70 -10.10 7.80
N ILE A 52 9.75 -9.26 6.77
CA ILE A 52 9.02 -7.98 6.75
C ILE A 52 7.56 -8.20 6.40
N LEU A 53 7.24 -9.10 5.45
CA LEU A 53 5.85 -9.50 5.15
C LEU A 53 5.16 -10.11 6.37
N GLN A 54 5.84 -10.92 7.17
CA GLN A 54 5.27 -11.48 8.41
C GLN A 54 4.94 -10.40 9.45
N GLN A 55 5.78 -9.37 9.57
CA GLN A 55 5.51 -8.24 10.45
C GLN A 55 4.29 -7.46 9.96
N PHE A 56 4.22 -7.18 8.65
CA PHE A 56 3.09 -6.52 8.03
C PHE A 56 1.79 -7.33 8.10
N HIS A 57 1.83 -8.64 7.89
CA HIS A 57 0.69 -9.52 8.09
C HIS A 57 0.14 -9.42 9.52
N SER A 58 1.02 -9.30 10.52
CA SER A 58 0.60 -9.08 11.91
C SER A 58 -0.11 -7.73 12.11
N VAL A 59 0.39 -6.68 11.43
CA VAL A 59 -0.27 -5.35 11.38
C VAL A 59 -1.67 -5.49 10.77
N PHE A 60 -1.79 -6.04 9.57
CA PHE A 60 -3.06 -6.14 8.84
C PHE A 60 -4.09 -6.99 9.57
N ARG A 61 -3.67 -8.16 10.07
CA ARG A 61 -4.53 -9.03 10.87
C ARG A 61 -5.08 -8.33 12.09
N SER A 62 -4.27 -7.50 12.76
CA SER A 62 -4.72 -6.74 13.94
C SER A 62 -5.75 -5.65 13.61
N MET A 63 -5.77 -5.18 12.36
CA MET A 63 -6.71 -4.19 11.85
C MET A 63 -7.91 -4.80 11.13
N GLY A 64 -7.90 -6.12 10.90
CA GLY A 64 -8.91 -6.81 10.09
C GLY A 64 -8.73 -6.61 8.58
N ILE A 65 -7.55 -6.17 8.13
CA ILE A 65 -7.21 -6.06 6.71
C ILE A 65 -6.79 -7.46 6.23
N ASN A 66 -7.49 -7.98 5.24
CA ASN A 66 -7.34 -9.36 4.78
C ASN A 66 -7.56 -9.53 3.27
N ASN A 67 -7.80 -8.46 2.52
CA ASN A 67 -7.92 -8.48 1.07
C ASN A 67 -6.63 -7.99 0.42
N VAL A 68 -5.99 -8.82 -0.40
CA VAL A 68 -4.78 -8.46 -1.12
C VAL A 68 -5.05 -8.34 -2.60
N VAL A 69 -4.58 -7.25 -3.19
CA VAL A 69 -4.72 -6.99 -4.62
C VAL A 69 -3.48 -7.45 -5.37
N ARG A 70 -2.29 -7.23 -4.80
CA ARG A 70 -1.03 -7.54 -5.48
C ARG A 70 0.10 -7.82 -4.50
N ILE A 71 0.91 -8.83 -4.81
CA ILE A 71 2.20 -9.10 -4.18
C ILE A 71 3.23 -9.23 -5.29
N ALA A 72 4.22 -8.34 -5.29
CA ALA A 72 5.28 -8.34 -6.29
C ALA A 72 6.65 -8.16 -5.65
N GLN A 73 7.67 -8.79 -6.24
CA GLN A 73 9.06 -8.62 -5.83
C GLN A 73 9.93 -8.45 -7.07
N ASP A 74 10.78 -7.42 -7.08
CA ASP A 74 11.73 -7.14 -8.17
C ASP A 74 11.04 -7.19 -9.56
N ASP A 75 9.87 -6.55 -9.67
CA ASP A 75 9.00 -6.50 -10.86
C ASP A 75 8.31 -7.82 -11.26
N LEU A 76 8.45 -8.89 -10.48
CA LEU A 76 7.73 -10.15 -10.66
C LEU A 76 6.48 -10.20 -9.76
N ASP A 77 5.30 -10.32 -10.37
CA ASP A 77 4.05 -10.54 -9.66
C ASP A 77 3.90 -12.00 -9.24
N PHE A 78 3.81 -12.25 -7.93
CA PHE A 78 3.51 -13.57 -7.34
C PHE A 78 2.00 -13.74 -7.11
N TYR A 79 1.34 -12.62 -6.84
CA TYR A 79 -0.10 -12.52 -6.70
C TYR A 79 -0.62 -11.25 -7.36
N LEU A 80 -1.69 -11.38 -8.12
CA LEU A 80 -2.47 -10.27 -8.67
C LEU A 80 -3.93 -10.72 -8.72
N ASP A 81 -4.80 -10.02 -8.01
CA ASP A 81 -6.23 -10.26 -8.04
C ASP A 81 -6.87 -9.56 -9.25
N GLU A 82 -7.24 -10.35 -10.25
CA GLU A 82 -7.98 -9.89 -11.42
C GLU A 82 -9.50 -10.03 -11.24
N GLU A 83 -9.94 -10.87 -10.31
CA GLU A 83 -11.34 -11.31 -10.16
C GLU A 83 -12.09 -10.63 -9.01
N GLY A 84 -11.39 -9.91 -8.12
CA GLY A 84 -11.98 -9.27 -6.94
C GLY A 84 -12.30 -10.29 -5.84
N LYS A 85 -11.39 -11.25 -5.61
CA LYS A 85 -11.54 -12.29 -4.60
C LYS A 85 -11.34 -11.68 -3.21
N GLU A 86 -12.31 -11.85 -2.31
CA GLU A 86 -12.22 -11.35 -0.94
C GLU A 86 -11.51 -12.34 0.01
N ASP A 87 -10.97 -11.81 1.12
CA ASP A 87 -10.39 -12.57 2.26
C ASP A 87 -9.21 -13.49 1.91
N ASP A 88 -8.37 -13.09 0.96
CA ASP A 88 -7.35 -13.91 0.31
C ASP A 88 -5.91 -13.65 0.77
N LEU A 89 -5.65 -12.66 1.62
CA LEU A 89 -4.30 -12.27 2.05
C LEU A 89 -3.48 -13.44 2.59
N LYS A 90 -4.08 -14.31 3.41
CA LYS A 90 -3.36 -15.46 3.98
C LYS A 90 -2.95 -16.44 2.88
N GLU A 91 -3.87 -16.76 1.96
CA GLU A 91 -3.60 -17.69 0.86
C GLU A 91 -2.52 -17.15 -0.08
N ALA A 92 -2.56 -15.84 -0.38
CA ALA A 92 -1.57 -15.19 -1.22
C ALA A 92 -0.17 -15.15 -0.57
N LEU A 93 -0.08 -14.89 0.74
CA LEU A 93 1.18 -14.95 1.48
C LEU A 93 1.73 -16.38 1.57
N ASP A 94 0.86 -17.36 1.82
CA ASP A 94 1.23 -18.78 1.85
C ASP A 94 1.77 -19.21 0.46
N LYS A 95 1.11 -18.78 -0.63
CA LYS A 95 1.57 -19.01 -2.01
C LYS A 95 2.92 -18.36 -2.30
N TYR A 96 3.10 -17.10 -1.91
CA TYR A 96 4.36 -16.38 -2.05
C TYR A 96 5.51 -17.13 -1.35
N GLU A 97 5.29 -17.62 -0.13
CA GLU A 97 6.31 -18.38 0.61
C GLU A 97 6.67 -19.71 -0.09
N ILE A 98 5.70 -20.41 -0.68
CA ILE A 98 5.93 -21.68 -1.40
C ILE A 98 6.70 -21.45 -2.71
N GLU A 99 6.39 -20.38 -3.44
CA GLU A 99 7.02 -20.06 -4.72
C GLU A 99 8.39 -19.40 -4.58
N MET A 100 8.67 -18.79 -3.43
CA MET A 100 9.97 -18.23 -3.11
C MET A 100 10.99 -19.31 -2.72
N ASP A 101 12.05 -19.44 -3.52
CA ASP A 101 13.29 -20.06 -3.04
C ASP A 101 13.87 -19.21 -1.88
N ALA A 102 14.29 -19.86 -0.80
CA ALA A 102 14.89 -19.22 0.38
C ALA A 102 16.06 -18.29 0.03
N THR A 103 16.75 -18.57 -1.07
CA THR A 103 17.82 -17.75 -1.62
C THR A 103 17.28 -16.44 -2.19
N VAL A 104 16.22 -16.49 -2.99
CA VAL A 104 15.60 -15.31 -3.63
C VAL A 104 14.97 -14.40 -2.57
N ALA A 105 14.45 -14.97 -1.48
CA ALA A 105 13.83 -14.23 -0.37
C ALA A 105 14.81 -13.36 0.41
N GLN A 106 16.09 -13.73 0.39
CA GLN A 106 17.16 -12.99 1.04
C GLN A 106 17.72 -11.85 0.19
N PHE A 107 17.45 -11.82 -1.13
CA PHE A 107 18.11 -10.93 -2.09
C PHE A 107 17.17 -9.99 -2.85
N PHE A 108 15.99 -9.70 -2.32
CA PHE A 108 15.11 -8.71 -2.94
C PHE A 108 15.72 -7.29 -2.90
N ASN A 109 15.47 -6.50 -3.94
CA ASN A 109 15.73 -5.07 -3.97
C ASN A 109 14.46 -4.28 -3.67
N HIS A 110 13.35 -4.71 -4.29
CA HIS A 110 12.05 -4.09 -4.16
C HIS A 110 10.98 -5.13 -3.81
N LEU A 111 10.16 -4.82 -2.82
CA LEU A 111 8.98 -5.60 -2.47
C LEU A 111 7.78 -4.66 -2.45
N TYR A 112 6.70 -5.11 -3.09
CA TYR A 112 5.51 -4.33 -3.33
C TYR A 112 4.28 -5.14 -2.92
N LEU A 113 3.41 -4.52 -2.12
CA LEU A 113 2.20 -5.13 -1.60
C LEU A 113 1.06 -4.13 -1.71
N VAL A 114 -0.05 -4.54 -2.31
CA VAL A 114 -1.27 -3.74 -2.42
C VAL A 114 -2.42 -4.48 -1.78
N LEU A 115 -3.14 -3.80 -0.91
CA LEU A 115 -4.26 -4.35 -0.14
C LEU A 115 -5.48 -3.47 -0.30
N GLU A 116 -6.63 -4.10 -0.17
CA GLU A 116 -7.91 -3.42 -0.06
C GLU A 116 -8.47 -3.59 1.35
N HIS A 117 -9.18 -2.57 1.82
CA HIS A 117 -9.84 -2.63 3.12
C HIS A 117 -11.09 -1.78 3.13
N ARG A 118 -12.14 -2.25 3.79
CA ARG A 118 -13.38 -1.48 3.98
C ARG A 118 -13.57 -1.21 5.46
N GLU A 119 -13.56 0.06 5.84
CA GLU A 119 -13.83 0.47 7.23
C GLU A 119 -14.55 1.82 7.25
N GLY A 120 -15.65 1.89 8.00
CA GLY A 120 -16.47 3.08 8.10
C GLY A 120 -17.07 3.47 6.75
N SER A 121 -16.85 4.72 6.33
CA SER A 121 -17.34 5.27 5.06
C SER A 121 -16.34 5.18 3.91
N PHE A 122 -15.24 4.43 4.09
CA PHE A 122 -14.16 4.34 3.13
C PHE A 122 -13.90 2.93 2.60
N ASN A 123 -13.63 2.87 1.30
CA ASN A 123 -12.88 1.82 0.63
C ASN A 123 -11.42 2.32 0.54
N TYR A 124 -10.51 1.65 1.23
CA TYR A 124 -9.08 1.97 1.26
C TYR A 124 -8.32 1.09 0.28
N LEU A 125 -7.42 1.71 -0.47
CA LEU A 125 -6.36 1.02 -1.21
C LEU A 125 -5.04 1.36 -0.53
N ILE A 126 -4.35 0.33 -0.04
CA ILE A 126 -3.13 0.44 0.76
C ILE A 126 -2.00 -0.14 -0.06
N ASP A 127 -1.13 0.72 -0.55
CA ASP A 127 0.07 0.40 -1.31
C ASP A 127 1.28 0.48 -0.39
N ILE A 128 2.09 -0.56 -0.39
CA ILE A 128 3.28 -0.67 0.43
C ILE A 128 4.45 -1.00 -0.48
N SER A 129 5.41 -0.09 -0.46
CA SER A 129 6.64 -0.16 -1.22
C SER A 129 7.83 -0.26 -0.27
N ILE A 130 8.64 -1.29 -0.44
CA ILE A 130 9.77 -1.60 0.44
C ILE A 130 11.03 -1.72 -0.40
N ASN A 131 11.93 -0.76 -0.22
CA ASN A 131 13.25 -0.71 -0.81
C ASN A 131 14.26 -1.23 0.18
N ARG A 132 14.94 -2.33 -0.17
CA ARG A 132 16.02 -2.85 0.68
C ARG A 132 17.27 -1.96 0.65
N SER A 133 17.51 -1.30 -0.47
CA SER A 133 18.63 -0.37 -0.63
C SER A 133 18.13 1.01 -1.00
N HIS A 134 18.51 2.00 -0.20
CA HIS A 134 18.07 3.40 -0.34
C HIS A 134 19.25 4.35 -0.08
N GLU A 135 19.06 5.63 -0.38
CA GLU A 135 20.05 6.64 -0.04
C GLU A 135 20.07 6.89 1.47
N VAL A 136 21.22 7.34 1.98
CA VAL A 136 21.39 7.62 3.41
C VAL A 136 20.41 8.72 3.83
N GLY A 137 19.56 8.42 4.81
CA GLY A 137 18.53 9.33 5.32
C GLY A 137 17.19 9.27 4.58
N GLU A 138 17.03 8.37 3.61
CA GLU A 138 15.72 8.02 3.05
C GLU A 138 15.06 6.90 3.86
N TYR A 139 13.73 6.84 3.79
CA TYR A 139 12.93 5.84 4.51
C TYR A 139 12.75 4.62 3.59
N PRO A 140 13.20 3.41 3.97
CA PRO A 140 13.15 2.23 3.12
C PRO A 140 11.72 1.73 2.86
N ILE A 141 10.76 2.09 3.71
CA ILE A 141 9.37 1.64 3.61
C ILE A 141 8.48 2.86 3.40
N SER A 142 7.67 2.83 2.33
CA SER A 142 6.64 3.82 2.04
C SER A 142 5.29 3.12 1.97
N ILE A 143 4.30 3.66 2.69
CA ILE A 143 2.91 3.18 2.64
C ILE A 143 2.03 4.32 2.15
N THR A 144 1.41 4.15 0.98
CA THR A 144 0.45 5.09 0.43
C THR A 144 -0.96 4.52 0.61
N VAL A 145 -1.85 5.31 1.20
CA VAL A 145 -3.24 4.93 1.45
C VAL A 145 -4.15 5.89 0.71
N ASN A 146 -4.89 5.39 -0.27
CA ASN A 146 -5.97 6.13 -0.89
C ASN A 146 -7.31 5.75 -0.23
N GLY A 147 -8.03 6.76 0.28
CA GLY A 147 -9.38 6.61 0.84
C GLY A 147 -10.46 7.08 -0.13
N LEU A 148 -11.30 6.16 -0.59
CA LEU A 148 -12.44 6.41 -1.47
C LEU A 148 -13.76 6.28 -0.72
N LEU A 149 -14.70 7.19 -0.95
CA LEU A 149 -15.98 7.22 -0.25
C LEU A 149 -16.91 6.12 -0.77
N SER A 150 -17.14 5.09 0.05
CA SER A 150 -17.91 3.89 -0.32
C SER A 150 -19.38 4.20 -0.65
N GLU A 151 -19.94 5.25 -0.06
CA GLU A 151 -21.32 5.70 -0.34
C GLU A 151 -21.53 6.16 -1.80
N PHE A 152 -20.46 6.51 -2.50
CA PHE A 152 -20.44 6.91 -3.90
C PHE A 152 -19.90 5.84 -4.84
N GLU A 153 -19.74 4.60 -4.38
CA GLU A 153 -19.44 3.47 -5.25
C GLU A 153 -20.59 3.26 -6.25
N CYS A 154 -20.24 3.04 -7.52
CA CYS A 154 -21.19 2.91 -8.61
C CYS A 154 -21.41 1.44 -9.00
N ASN A 155 -22.67 0.98 -8.93
CA ASN A 155 -23.08 -0.29 -9.52
C ASN A 155 -23.51 -0.06 -10.99
N ASN A 156 -22.92 -0.81 -11.91
CA ASN A 156 -23.03 -0.67 -13.38
C ASN A 156 -24.41 -0.23 -13.92
N GLY A 157 -24.41 0.78 -14.83
CA GLY A 157 -25.48 1.00 -15.82
C GLY A 157 -26.02 2.42 -15.95
N SER A 158 -26.11 3.17 -14.85
CA SER A 158 -26.66 4.55 -14.83
C SER A 158 -25.94 5.43 -13.80
N ALA A 159 -24.60 5.40 -13.86
CA ALA A 159 -23.70 5.93 -12.84
C ALA A 159 -23.90 7.42 -12.56
N ASN A 160 -23.89 8.24 -13.61
CA ASN A 160 -23.62 9.67 -13.46
C ASN A 160 -24.75 10.43 -12.75
N GLU A 161 -25.98 10.36 -13.26
CA GLU A 161 -27.12 11.10 -12.68
C GLU A 161 -27.45 10.62 -11.26
N VAL A 162 -27.27 9.32 -10.99
CA VAL A 162 -27.48 8.74 -9.66
C VAL A 162 -26.41 9.24 -8.69
N LEU A 163 -25.14 9.25 -9.09
CA LEU A 163 -24.04 9.77 -8.27
C LEU A 163 -24.18 11.27 -8.01
N LYS A 164 -24.48 12.07 -9.04
CA LYS A 164 -24.76 13.51 -8.88
C LYS A 164 -25.92 13.76 -7.93
N SER A 165 -26.98 12.95 -8.02
CA SER A 165 -28.13 13.04 -7.11
C SER A 165 -27.76 12.70 -5.66
N LYS A 166 -26.93 11.67 -5.43
CA LYS A 166 -26.41 11.33 -4.10
C LYS A 166 -25.56 12.46 -3.51
N MET A 167 -24.72 13.09 -4.34
CA MET A 167 -23.84 14.17 -3.92
C MET A 167 -24.55 15.51 -3.71
N LYS A 168 -25.71 15.73 -4.34
CA LYS A 168 -26.42 17.02 -4.36
C LYS A 168 -26.63 17.67 -2.99
N SER A 169 -26.88 16.89 -1.94
CA SER A 169 -27.06 17.41 -0.58
C SER A 169 -25.77 18.05 -0.05
N ILE A 170 -24.61 17.47 -0.35
CA ILE A 170 -23.28 17.94 0.08
C ILE A 170 -23.00 19.33 -0.49
N PHE A 171 -23.28 19.50 -1.79
CA PHE A 171 -23.04 20.74 -2.54
C PHE A 171 -24.17 21.77 -2.42
N SER A 172 -25.18 21.53 -1.57
CA SER A 172 -26.32 22.45 -1.41
C SER A 172 -25.95 23.80 -0.77
N SER A 173 -24.86 23.83 -0.01
CA SER A 173 -24.32 25.04 0.61
C SER A 173 -22.86 24.81 1.05
N GLN A 174 -22.09 25.89 1.18
CA GLN A 174 -20.71 25.84 1.69
C GLN A 174 -20.62 25.12 3.03
N LYS A 175 -21.54 25.43 3.96
CA LYS A 175 -21.58 24.80 5.29
C LYS A 175 -21.75 23.28 5.20
N SER A 176 -22.61 22.81 4.30
CA SER A 176 -22.83 21.37 4.11
C SER A 176 -21.58 20.68 3.57
N TYR A 177 -20.92 21.30 2.59
CA TYR A 177 -19.67 20.83 2.04
C TYR A 177 -18.56 20.78 3.09
N ASP A 178 -18.32 21.89 3.80
CA ASP A 178 -17.28 21.99 4.83
C ASP A 178 -17.47 20.97 5.95
N THR A 179 -18.72 20.78 6.38
CA THR A 179 -19.06 19.79 7.41
C THR A 179 -18.71 18.38 6.91
N PHE A 180 -19.16 18.03 5.70
CA PHE A 180 -18.88 16.73 5.10
C PHE A 180 -17.37 16.50 4.93
N ALA A 181 -16.66 17.43 4.30
CA ALA A 181 -15.22 17.32 4.07
C ALA A 181 -14.44 17.20 5.38
N SER A 182 -14.79 17.98 6.41
CA SER A 182 -14.14 17.91 7.72
C SER A 182 -14.40 16.60 8.44
N GLU A 183 -15.62 16.07 8.39
CA GLU A 183 -15.99 14.78 8.99
C GLU A 183 -15.22 13.63 8.34
N LYS A 184 -15.21 13.58 6.99
CA LYS A 184 -14.50 12.53 6.24
C LYS A 184 -12.99 12.62 6.40
N SER A 185 -12.42 13.83 6.41
CA SER A 185 -10.99 14.03 6.68
C SER A 185 -10.60 13.51 8.07
N LYS A 186 -11.40 13.79 9.11
CA LYS A 186 -11.15 13.27 10.46
C LYS A 186 -11.25 11.75 10.52
N GLU A 187 -12.25 11.15 9.88
CA GLU A 187 -12.40 9.70 9.81
C GLU A 187 -11.19 9.04 9.13
N PHE A 188 -10.72 9.58 8.00
CA PHE A 188 -9.52 9.12 7.31
C PHE A 188 -8.26 9.25 8.19
N GLN A 189 -8.07 10.39 8.85
CA GLN A 189 -6.94 10.59 9.77
C GLN A 189 -6.97 9.61 10.96
N LEU A 190 -8.14 9.27 11.49
CA LEU A 190 -8.27 8.26 12.54
C LEU A 190 -7.81 6.88 12.05
N PHE A 191 -8.15 6.50 10.81
CA PHE A 191 -7.64 5.27 10.21
C PHE A 191 -6.12 5.30 10.06
N MET A 192 -5.55 6.38 9.51
CA MET A 192 -4.09 6.53 9.36
C MET A 192 -3.35 6.45 10.70
N ASN A 193 -3.88 7.11 11.73
CA ASN A 193 -3.31 7.04 13.08
C ASN A 193 -3.39 5.62 13.68
N LYS A 194 -4.48 4.88 13.42
CA LYS A 194 -4.64 3.48 13.84
C LYS A 194 -3.64 2.58 13.10
N LEU A 195 -3.43 2.81 11.80
CA LEU A 195 -2.41 2.10 11.01
C LEU A 195 -1.02 2.34 11.58
N GLU A 196 -0.63 3.60 11.77
CA GLU A 196 0.64 4.00 12.39
C GLU A 196 0.87 3.33 13.74
N GLN A 197 -0.14 3.31 14.61
CA GLN A 197 -0.05 2.68 15.94
C GLN A 197 0.16 1.16 15.85
N ASN A 198 -0.51 0.48 14.92
CA ASN A 198 -0.32 -0.96 14.75
C ASN A 198 1.05 -1.28 14.14
N ILE A 199 1.53 -0.46 13.20
CA ILE A 199 2.89 -0.59 12.66
C ILE A 199 3.91 -0.46 13.81
N LYS A 200 3.82 0.59 14.65
CA LYS A 200 4.69 0.77 15.84
C LYS A 200 4.64 -0.40 16.84
N LYS A 201 3.54 -1.16 16.86
CA LYS A 201 3.37 -2.30 17.76
C LYS A 201 4.10 -3.56 17.26
N PHE A 202 4.13 -3.78 15.95
CA PHE A 202 4.66 -5.02 15.36
C PHE A 202 6.01 -4.86 14.66
N ILE A 203 6.35 -3.64 14.25
CA ILE A 203 7.61 -3.26 13.62
C ILE A 203 8.34 -2.33 14.58
N LYS A 204 9.63 -2.58 14.81
CA LYS A 204 10.49 -1.66 15.56
C LYS A 204 10.88 -0.52 14.63
N ILE A 205 10.58 0.70 15.04
CA ILE A 205 10.72 1.90 14.20
C ILE A 205 11.55 2.93 14.96
N ASP A 206 12.54 3.50 14.28
CA ASP A 206 13.32 4.63 14.78
C ASP A 206 12.61 5.94 14.48
N ASP A 207 12.10 6.09 13.26
CA ASP A 207 11.30 7.24 12.87
C ASP A 207 10.18 6.91 11.87
N ILE A 208 9.12 7.73 11.91
CA ILE A 208 7.96 7.59 11.03
C ILE A 208 7.35 8.96 10.74
N ILE A 209 7.25 9.26 9.46
CA ILE A 209 6.63 10.49 8.96
C ILE A 209 5.24 10.12 8.46
N ASN A 210 4.23 10.84 8.93
CA ASN A 210 2.85 10.69 8.50
C ASN A 210 2.37 11.99 7.84
N LYS A 211 1.87 11.87 6.62
CA LYS A 211 1.27 12.96 5.84
C LYS A 211 -0.11 12.53 5.36
N TYR A 212 -1.02 13.49 5.27
CA TYR A 212 -2.35 13.26 4.74
C TYR A 212 -2.81 14.49 3.99
N ASP A 213 -3.42 14.25 2.84
CA ASP A 213 -3.84 15.28 1.90
C ASP A 213 -5.24 14.95 1.39
N THR A 214 -5.99 15.98 1.02
CA THR A 214 -7.27 15.84 0.33
C THR A 214 -7.09 16.30 -1.09
N LYS A 215 -7.40 15.42 -2.04
CA LYS A 215 -7.16 15.67 -3.46
C LYS A 215 -8.46 15.83 -4.22
N ILE A 216 -8.52 16.77 -5.17
CA ILE A 216 -9.65 16.99 -6.09
C ILE A 216 -9.16 16.76 -7.52
N VAL A 217 -9.82 15.83 -8.22
CA VAL A 217 -9.55 15.56 -9.64
C VAL A 217 -10.27 16.60 -10.48
N ALA A 218 -9.53 17.35 -11.29
CA ALA A 218 -10.02 18.33 -12.25
C ALA A 218 -9.78 17.81 -13.68
N PRO A 219 -10.66 16.95 -14.21
CA PRO A 219 -10.43 16.33 -15.51
C PRO A 219 -10.61 17.34 -16.65
N THR A 220 -9.83 17.18 -17.72
CA THR A 220 -9.97 18.01 -18.93
C THR A 220 -11.28 17.77 -19.68
N GLN A 221 -11.85 16.57 -19.57
CA GLN A 221 -13.13 16.19 -20.16
C GLN A 221 -14.00 15.46 -19.13
N PRO A 222 -15.34 15.64 -19.18
CA PRO A 222 -16.23 14.96 -18.25
C PRO A 222 -16.13 13.43 -18.36
N VAL A 223 -15.83 12.76 -17.24
CA VAL A 223 -15.77 11.30 -17.12
C VAL A 223 -17.11 10.79 -16.58
N ASN A 224 -17.81 9.98 -17.37
CA ASN A 224 -19.19 9.57 -17.09
C ASN A 224 -19.33 8.10 -16.71
N SER A 225 -18.31 7.30 -16.96
CA SER A 225 -18.31 5.88 -16.64
C SER A 225 -16.96 5.43 -16.08
N PRO A 226 -16.90 4.35 -15.27
CA PRO A 226 -15.63 3.85 -14.74
C PRO A 226 -14.64 3.47 -15.83
N LYS A 227 -15.13 3.03 -16.99
CA LYS A 227 -14.31 2.62 -18.15
C LYS A 227 -13.62 3.77 -18.88
N GLU A 228 -14.02 5.01 -18.61
CA GLU A 228 -13.41 6.21 -19.17
C GLU A 228 -12.24 6.71 -18.31
N ILE A 229 -12.02 6.14 -17.13
CA ILE A 229 -10.92 6.52 -16.25
C ILE A 229 -9.60 6.07 -16.89
N TYR A 230 -8.66 7.01 -17.02
CA TYR A 230 -7.33 6.74 -17.50
C TYR A 230 -6.47 6.14 -16.38
N HIS A 231 -5.67 5.14 -16.69
CA HIS A 231 -4.77 4.49 -15.73
C HIS A 231 -3.32 4.90 -15.95
N SER A 232 -2.64 5.25 -14.86
CA SER A 232 -1.24 5.65 -14.84
C SER A 232 -0.50 4.92 -13.73
N ARG A 233 0.51 4.12 -14.09
CA ARG A 233 1.35 3.40 -13.11
C ARG A 233 2.36 4.30 -12.40
N THR A 234 2.59 5.50 -12.91
CA THR A 234 3.51 6.48 -12.31
C THR A 234 2.79 7.40 -11.31
N ALA A 235 1.46 7.33 -11.25
CA ALA A 235 0.64 8.11 -10.33
C ALA A 235 0.35 7.32 -9.05
N GLU A 236 -0.49 7.91 -8.19
CA GLU A 236 -0.96 7.26 -6.97
C GLU A 236 -1.68 5.93 -7.24
N PRO A 237 -1.67 4.98 -6.28
CA PRO A 237 -2.17 3.62 -6.46
C PRO A 237 -3.59 3.52 -7.01
N VAL A 238 -4.46 4.47 -6.64
CA VAL A 238 -5.85 4.53 -7.14
C VAL A 238 -5.96 4.69 -8.66
N TYR A 239 -4.92 5.18 -9.33
CA TYR A 239 -4.87 5.32 -10.80
C TYR A 239 -4.28 4.09 -11.49
N HIS A 240 -3.89 3.03 -10.78
CA HIS A 240 -3.21 1.87 -11.38
C HIS A 240 -4.16 0.92 -12.10
N GLY A 241 -5.48 1.07 -11.92
CA GLY A 241 -6.50 0.27 -12.59
C GLY A 241 -6.76 -1.10 -11.95
N TYR A 242 -6.61 -1.21 -10.64
CA TYR A 242 -6.96 -2.42 -9.90
C TYR A 242 -8.46 -2.74 -10.01
N SER A 243 -8.79 -4.04 -10.00
CA SER A 243 -10.17 -4.51 -10.23
C SER A 243 -11.15 -3.89 -9.24
N GLY A 244 -12.32 -3.43 -9.70
CA GLY A 244 -13.34 -2.83 -8.85
C GLY A 244 -13.07 -1.39 -8.36
N MET A 245 -11.82 -0.90 -8.41
CA MET A 245 -11.47 0.42 -7.88
C MET A 245 -12.06 1.58 -8.69
N ASP A 246 -12.12 1.47 -10.01
CA ASP A 246 -12.69 2.51 -10.88
C ASP A 246 -14.15 2.84 -10.53
N ALA A 247 -14.93 1.82 -10.10
CA ALA A 247 -16.32 1.99 -9.69
C ALA A 247 -16.45 2.79 -8.39
N SER A 248 -15.49 2.62 -7.47
CA SER A 248 -15.37 3.41 -6.24
C SER A 248 -14.77 4.80 -6.50
N PHE A 249 -14.01 4.98 -7.59
CA PHE A 249 -13.26 6.20 -7.83
C PHE A 249 -14.00 7.22 -8.71
N LEU A 250 -14.94 6.78 -9.55
CA LEU A 250 -15.64 7.62 -10.53
C LEU A 250 -16.20 8.94 -9.96
N TYR A 251 -16.75 8.94 -8.75
CA TYR A 251 -17.31 10.16 -8.15
C TYR A 251 -16.25 11.27 -7.98
N SER A 252 -14.97 10.88 -7.85
CA SER A 252 -13.87 11.84 -7.68
C SER A 252 -13.68 12.73 -8.90
N PHE A 253 -13.89 12.19 -10.10
CA PHE A 253 -13.84 12.91 -11.37
C PHE A 253 -15.02 13.88 -11.55
N MET A 254 -16.14 13.65 -10.86
CA MET A 254 -17.31 14.53 -10.90
C MET A 254 -17.25 15.64 -9.85
N TRP A 255 -16.34 15.52 -8.87
CA TRP A 255 -16.33 16.38 -7.70
C TRP A 255 -16.00 17.82 -8.03
N TYR A 256 -15.02 18.04 -8.93
CA TYR A 256 -14.65 19.37 -9.38
C TYR A 256 -15.82 20.10 -10.03
N ASP A 257 -16.51 19.45 -10.96
CA ASP A 257 -17.71 20.00 -11.62
C ASP A 257 -18.82 20.32 -10.60
N MET A 258 -18.98 19.47 -9.58
CA MET A 258 -19.96 19.71 -8.52
C MET A 258 -19.59 20.95 -7.69
N CYS A 259 -18.32 21.13 -7.33
CA CYS A 259 -17.84 22.34 -6.67
C CYS A 259 -18.06 23.58 -7.54
N HIS A 260 -17.64 23.53 -8.80
CA HIS A 260 -17.73 24.64 -9.75
C HIS A 260 -19.20 25.08 -9.95
N ASN A 261 -20.10 24.15 -10.27
CA ASN A 261 -21.50 24.44 -10.56
C ASN A 261 -22.29 24.97 -9.35
N HIS A 262 -21.79 24.75 -8.13
CA HIS A 262 -22.44 25.21 -6.90
C HIS A 262 -21.68 26.37 -6.23
N ASN A 263 -20.65 26.94 -6.87
CA ASN A 263 -19.79 27.99 -6.33
C ASN A 263 -19.22 27.63 -4.95
N ILE A 264 -18.74 26.39 -4.81
CA ILE A 264 -18.10 25.94 -3.58
C ILE A 264 -16.67 26.48 -3.51
N TYR A 265 -16.38 27.04 -2.34
CA TYR A 265 -15.06 27.43 -1.94
C TYR A 265 -14.28 26.23 -1.40
N ILE A 266 -13.07 26.02 -1.92
CA ILE A 266 -12.17 24.95 -1.50
C ILE A 266 -10.92 25.54 -0.86
N ASN A 267 -10.34 24.84 0.12
CA ASN A 267 -9.07 25.20 0.75
C ASN A 267 -8.35 23.95 1.24
N ASN A 268 -7.03 24.06 1.43
CA ASN A 268 -6.16 22.97 1.87
C ASN A 268 -6.34 21.67 1.07
N VAL A 269 -6.37 21.77 -0.26
CA VAL A 269 -6.53 20.64 -1.16
C VAL A 269 -5.51 20.69 -2.29
N ASP A 270 -5.05 19.51 -2.71
CA ASP A 270 -4.32 19.37 -3.96
C ASP A 270 -5.31 19.18 -5.11
N VAL A 271 -5.15 19.96 -6.16
CA VAL A 271 -5.86 19.77 -7.42
C VAL A 271 -4.95 18.96 -8.33
N VAL A 272 -5.46 17.82 -8.80
CA VAL A 272 -4.77 16.92 -9.71
C VAL A 272 -5.55 16.78 -11.01
N ASN A 273 -4.86 16.46 -12.10
CA ASN A 273 -5.52 16.18 -13.38
C ASN A 273 -6.07 14.74 -13.43
N GLU A 274 -6.62 14.34 -14.57
CA GLU A 274 -7.17 12.99 -14.80
C GLU A 274 -6.14 11.84 -14.72
N ASN A 275 -4.84 12.12 -14.80
CA ASN A 275 -3.80 11.10 -14.70
C ASN A 275 -3.14 11.04 -13.31
N GLY A 276 -3.61 11.86 -12.37
CA GLY A 276 -3.09 11.92 -11.00
C GLY A 276 -1.85 12.81 -10.84
N SER A 277 -1.45 13.57 -11.85
CA SER A 277 -0.37 14.56 -11.70
C SER A 277 -0.88 15.82 -11.00
N ASP A 278 -0.08 16.34 -10.08
CA ASP A 278 -0.38 17.57 -9.36
C ASP A 278 -0.45 18.76 -10.32
N MET A 279 -1.51 19.57 -10.20
CA MET A 279 -1.69 20.81 -10.96
C MET A 279 -1.43 22.03 -10.09
N LEU A 280 -2.07 22.07 -8.91
CA LEU A 280 -2.00 23.22 -8.00
C LEU A 280 -2.34 22.77 -6.57
N TYR A 281 -1.62 23.32 -5.59
CA TYR A 281 -2.04 23.28 -4.19
C TYR A 281 -2.85 24.53 -3.83
N VAL A 282 -4.08 24.34 -3.35
CA VAL A 282 -4.92 25.42 -2.81
C VAL A 282 -4.71 25.49 -1.31
N GLY A 283 -4.01 26.52 -0.83
CA GLY A 283 -3.71 26.72 0.59
C GLY A 283 -4.89 27.20 1.43
N GLU A 284 -4.59 27.68 2.64
CA GLU A 284 -5.59 28.14 3.63
C GLU A 284 -6.46 29.30 3.13
N GLU A 285 -5.85 30.21 2.36
CA GLU A 285 -6.54 31.35 1.73
C GLU A 285 -7.61 30.92 0.73
N GLY A 286 -7.63 29.64 0.34
CA GLY A 286 -8.68 29.01 -0.45
C GLY A 286 -8.95 29.63 -1.81
N TYR A 287 -9.98 29.11 -2.46
CA TYR A 287 -10.36 29.49 -3.81
C TYR A 287 -11.83 29.19 -4.10
N ASN A 288 -12.54 30.10 -4.76
CA ASN A 288 -13.89 29.84 -5.25
C ASN A 288 -13.81 29.21 -6.66
N LEU A 289 -14.18 27.93 -6.76
CA LEU A 289 -14.10 27.23 -8.05
C LEU A 289 -15.09 27.76 -9.08
N GLY A 290 -16.23 28.33 -8.68
CA GLY A 290 -17.24 28.82 -9.64
C GLY A 290 -16.81 30.03 -10.48
N GLU A 291 -15.67 30.64 -10.16
CA GLU A 291 -15.14 31.81 -10.87
C GLU A 291 -14.12 31.46 -11.96
N TYR A 292 -13.72 30.19 -12.09
CA TYR A 292 -12.59 29.78 -12.94
C TYR A 292 -12.76 28.40 -13.60
N ASP A 293 -12.50 28.33 -14.90
CA ASP A 293 -12.56 27.09 -15.68
C ASP A 293 -11.31 26.22 -15.51
N THR A 294 -11.42 24.91 -15.76
CA THR A 294 -10.30 23.93 -15.70
C THR A 294 -9.08 24.34 -16.56
N THR A 295 -9.32 25.01 -17.68
CA THR A 295 -8.27 25.53 -18.57
C THR A 295 -7.40 26.62 -17.92
N SER A 296 -7.93 27.32 -16.92
CA SER A 296 -7.17 28.34 -16.17
C SER A 296 -6.08 27.71 -15.30
N PHE A 297 -6.30 26.49 -14.77
CA PHE A 297 -5.31 25.78 -13.96
C PHE A 297 -4.16 25.20 -14.80
N GLN A 298 -4.44 24.70 -16.01
CA GLN A 298 -3.40 24.23 -16.93
C GLN A 298 -2.41 25.34 -17.31
N THR A 299 -2.93 26.55 -17.53
CA THR A 299 -2.09 27.71 -17.87
C THR A 299 -1.15 28.10 -16.71
N MET A 300 -1.48 27.75 -15.47
CA MET A 300 -0.64 27.99 -14.29
C MET A 300 0.37 26.86 -14.04
N ALA A 301 0.05 25.63 -14.44
CA ALA A 301 0.91 24.45 -14.24
C ALA A 301 2.05 24.33 -15.27
N GLU A 302 1.86 24.82 -16.50
CA GLU A 302 2.88 24.75 -17.56
C GLU A 302 4.17 25.56 -17.28
N ASP A 303 4.18 26.42 -16.26
CA ASP A 303 5.35 27.21 -15.88
C ASP A 303 6.30 26.47 -14.89
N VAL A 304 5.97 25.24 -14.46
CA VAL A 304 6.71 24.55 -13.38
C VAL A 304 7.07 23.09 -13.74
N VAL A 305 8.34 22.91 -14.14
CA VAL A 305 9.20 21.68 -14.12
C VAL A 305 9.44 20.89 -15.42
N GLU A 306 10.73 20.70 -15.75
CA GLU A 306 11.32 19.40 -16.13
C GLU A 306 12.82 19.34 -15.71
N PRO A 307 13.34 18.19 -15.23
CA PRO A 307 14.12 17.37 -16.17
C PRO A 307 14.03 15.83 -15.99
N ALA A 308 13.73 15.18 -17.12
CA ALA A 308 14.27 13.94 -17.72
C ALA A 308 14.87 12.80 -16.86
N GLU A 309 14.22 11.64 -16.91
CA GLU A 309 14.73 10.32 -16.51
C GLU A 309 15.47 9.59 -17.66
N VAL A 310 16.44 8.74 -17.30
CA VAL A 310 17.13 7.83 -18.25
C VAL A 310 17.25 6.43 -17.64
N GLU A 311 16.58 5.48 -18.29
CA GLU A 311 16.58 4.04 -18.02
C GLU A 311 17.87 3.34 -18.46
N VAL A 312 18.30 2.28 -17.75
CA VAL A 312 19.10 1.17 -18.33
C VAL A 312 19.11 -0.08 -17.42
N PRO A 313 19.38 -1.30 -17.96
CA PRO A 313 18.67 -2.55 -17.64
C PRO A 313 19.50 -3.52 -16.78
N VAL A 314 18.85 -4.58 -16.31
CA VAL A 314 19.35 -5.57 -15.35
C VAL A 314 19.83 -6.84 -16.07
N ASP A 315 20.99 -7.39 -15.67
CA ASP A 315 21.48 -8.69 -16.14
C ASP A 315 21.92 -9.57 -14.97
N SER A 316 21.59 -10.85 -15.10
CA SER A 316 21.40 -11.90 -14.08
C SER A 316 22.69 -12.56 -13.54
N LEU A 317 22.64 -13.12 -12.32
CA LEU A 317 23.55 -14.20 -11.87
C LEU A 317 22.98 -14.97 -10.64
N SER A 318 23.06 -16.29 -10.75
CA SER A 318 22.53 -17.40 -9.94
C SER A 318 23.36 -17.80 -8.71
N SER A 319 22.72 -18.37 -7.66
CA SER A 319 23.02 -19.72 -7.12
C SER A 319 22.33 -20.05 -5.78
N ASP A 320 21.58 -21.15 -5.79
CA ASP A 320 21.07 -22.10 -4.77
C ASP A 320 21.53 -22.02 -3.30
N SER A 321 20.56 -22.11 -2.37
CA SER A 321 20.55 -23.11 -1.28
C SER A 321 19.21 -23.18 -0.52
N ASP A 322 18.56 -24.35 -0.59
CA ASP A 322 17.39 -24.75 0.20
C ASP A 322 17.68 -24.99 1.69
N SER A 323 16.80 -24.50 2.57
CA SER A 323 16.51 -25.16 3.85
C SER A 323 15.13 -24.75 4.39
N SER A 324 14.16 -25.66 4.28
CA SER A 324 12.80 -25.52 4.81
C SER A 324 12.76 -25.57 6.35
N TRP A 325 12.20 -24.51 6.94
CA TRP A 325 12.19 -24.19 8.38
C TRP A 325 10.80 -24.24 9.04
N PHE A 326 9.72 -24.50 8.28
CA PHE A 326 8.35 -24.46 8.79
C PHE A 326 7.82 -25.85 9.18
N SER A 327 8.22 -26.34 10.36
CA SER A 327 7.59 -27.50 11.00
C SER A 327 6.87 -27.12 12.30
N GLY A 328 6.38 -25.88 12.39
CA GLY A 328 6.06 -25.26 13.68
C GLY A 328 4.63 -24.79 13.92
N TRP A 329 3.77 -24.66 12.91
CA TRP A 329 2.44 -24.06 13.10
C TRP A 329 1.31 -24.76 12.33
N GLY A 330 0.69 -25.70 13.03
CA GLY A 330 -0.60 -26.37 12.81
C GLY A 330 -0.70 -27.44 13.93
N ASP A 331 -1.71 -27.58 14.78
CA ASP A 331 -3.13 -27.22 14.75
C ASP A 331 -3.57 -26.84 16.17
N SER A 332 -4.54 -25.93 16.30
CA SER A 332 -5.39 -25.89 17.49
C SER A 332 -6.85 -25.79 17.07
N ASP A 333 -7.32 -26.82 16.38
CA ASP A 333 -8.75 -27.03 16.17
C ASP A 333 -9.28 -28.03 17.20
N SER A 334 -10.16 -27.50 18.05
CA SER A 334 -10.98 -28.24 18.98
C SER A 334 -12.07 -28.98 18.21
N SER A 335 -11.98 -30.30 18.17
CA SER A 335 -13.09 -31.17 17.78
C SER A 335 -13.25 -32.25 18.84
N SER A 336 -14.32 -32.13 19.62
CA SER A 336 -14.88 -33.21 20.40
C SER A 336 -15.35 -34.32 19.45
N ASP A 337 -14.95 -35.57 19.69
CA ASP A 337 -15.91 -36.64 19.92
C ASP A 337 -15.27 -37.93 20.46
N SER A 338 -16.08 -38.59 21.29
CA SER A 338 -15.92 -39.83 22.06
C SER A 338 -15.21 -40.99 21.32
N ASN A 339 -14.49 -41.93 21.95
CA ASN A 339 -14.98 -42.89 22.93
C ASN A 339 -13.86 -43.92 23.31
N SER A 340 -14.07 -44.59 24.44
CA SER A 340 -13.48 -45.87 24.91
C SER A 340 -12.06 -45.90 25.51
N GLY A 341 -11.97 -46.35 26.77
CA GLY A 341 -10.69 -46.80 27.35
C GLY A 341 -10.58 -46.67 28.88
N SER A 342 -11.38 -47.42 29.62
CA SER A 342 -11.46 -47.46 31.08
C SER A 342 -10.18 -47.94 31.81
N SER A 343 -9.94 -47.34 32.99
CA SER A 343 -9.34 -47.93 34.22
C SER A 343 -7.86 -48.35 34.16
N CYS A 344 -6.97 -48.04 35.12
CA CYS A 344 -7.08 -48.29 36.56
C CYS A 344 -5.88 -47.72 37.34
N SER A 345 -6.09 -47.63 38.65
CA SER A 345 -5.24 -47.03 39.67
C SER A 345 -4.10 -47.93 40.18
N SER A 346 -3.12 -47.27 40.81
CA SER A 346 -2.39 -47.70 42.02
C SER A 346 -1.16 -48.64 41.92
N CYS A 347 -0.02 -48.04 42.27
CA CYS A 347 0.91 -48.41 43.36
C CYS A 347 1.42 -49.86 43.54
N SER A 348 2.76 -49.94 43.60
CA SER A 348 3.61 -50.76 44.50
C SER A 348 4.31 -52.00 43.91
N SER A 349 5.62 -51.80 43.69
CA SER A 349 6.73 -52.57 44.28
C SER A 349 6.94 -54.07 43.97
N CYS A 350 8.21 -54.34 43.64
CA CYS A 350 9.01 -55.55 43.89
C CYS A 350 9.12 -56.63 42.79
N SER A 351 10.33 -56.69 42.22
CA SER A 351 11.19 -57.89 42.15
C SER A 351 10.97 -58.93 41.03
N SER A 352 11.90 -58.86 40.07
CA SER A 352 12.79 -59.93 39.57
C SER A 352 12.26 -61.17 38.81
N CYS A 353 12.94 -61.39 37.67
CA CYS A 353 13.33 -62.66 37.04
C CYS A 353 12.34 -63.39 36.09
N SER A 354 12.73 -63.32 34.81
CA SER A 354 13.01 -64.44 33.89
C SER A 354 11.88 -65.29 33.29
N SER A 355 11.98 -65.40 31.95
CA SER A 355 11.93 -66.63 31.14
C SER A 355 10.61 -67.00 30.43
N CYS A 356 10.76 -67.20 29.10
CA CYS A 356 9.99 -68.02 28.14
C CYS A 356 8.47 -67.73 28.02
N GLY A 357 7.91 -67.50 26.84
CA GLY A 357 8.11 -68.20 25.57
C GLY A 357 6.90 -69.11 25.33
N GLY A 358 6.16 -68.91 24.24
CA GLY A 358 5.05 -69.78 23.83
C GLY A 358 4.06 -69.09 22.89
N ASP A 359 4.24 -69.41 21.61
CA ASP A 359 3.37 -69.31 20.42
C ASP A 359 2.88 -67.95 19.88
#